data_AF-A0A940BMV6-F1
#
_entry.id   AF-A0A940BMV6-F1
#
_cell.length_a   1.000
_cell.length_b   1.000
_cell.length_c   1.000
_cell.angle_alpha   90.00
_cell.angle_beta   90.00
_cell.angle_gamma   90.00
#
_symmetry.space_group_name_H-M   'P 1'
#
loop_
_entity.id
_entity.type
_entity.pdbx_description
1 polymer ?
#
loop_
_entity_poly.entity_id
_entity_poly.type
_entity_poly.pdbx_seq_one_letter_code
_entity_poly.pdbx_strand_id
1 'polypeptide(L)'
;MNWYLKCLKNYTVFEGRARRKEFWMFQLVSSIIFLVLYFAGYALHKIIGIGVDSLIPFIVYGLYIIPPTMAVTVRRLHDIGKSGLYLLLFVVLMGLSLELLFEIEIKFRHWKMPAILNEYYPVILVLGNLIPWVIFLGMSALLCKDSCPEENKYGPNPKKVEA
;
A
#
# COMPACT_ATOMS: atom_id res chain seq x y z
N MET A 1 -18.52 -5.34 -7.63
CA MET A 1 -17.89 -6.65 -7.87
C MET A 1 -16.98 -6.67 -9.10
N ASN A 2 -17.48 -6.27 -10.29
CA ASN A 2 -16.74 -6.42 -11.57
C ASN A 2 -15.33 -5.82 -11.58
N TRP A 3 -15.10 -4.69 -10.88
CA TRP A 3 -13.78 -4.06 -10.77
C TRP A 3 -12.72 -4.95 -10.10
N TYR A 4 -13.11 -5.68 -9.05
CA TYR A 4 -12.19 -6.55 -8.33
C TYR A 4 -11.71 -7.70 -9.24
N LEU A 5 -12.65 -8.38 -9.89
CA LEU A 5 -12.34 -9.44 -10.84
C LEU A 5 -11.56 -8.92 -12.07
N LYS A 6 -11.85 -7.70 -12.54
CA LYS A 6 -11.11 -7.06 -13.64
C LYS A 6 -9.63 -6.90 -13.27
N CYS A 7 -9.32 -6.40 -12.08
CA CYS A 7 -7.93 -6.25 -11.62
C CYS A 7 -7.23 -7.59 -11.43
N LEU A 8 -7.92 -8.60 -10.91
CA LEU A 8 -7.36 -9.95 -10.79
C LEU A 8 -7.07 -10.60 -12.14
N LYS A 9 -7.93 -10.39 -13.15
CA LYS A 9 -7.67 -10.88 -14.52
C LYS A 9 -6.50 -10.15 -15.18
N ASN A 10 -6.38 -8.86 -14.92
CA ASN A 10 -5.35 -7.99 -15.53
C ASN A 10 -4.11 -7.81 -14.62
N TYR A 11 -3.78 -8.81 -13.79
CA TYR A 11 -2.71 -8.70 -12.80
C TYR A 11 -1.30 -8.59 -13.40
N THR A 12 -1.11 -9.00 -14.65
CA THR A 12 0.14 -8.88 -15.42
C THR A 12 0.14 -7.72 -16.41
N VAL A 13 -0.98 -6.99 -16.53
CA VAL A 13 -1.15 -5.93 -17.51
C VAL A 13 -0.84 -4.58 -16.86
N PHE A 14 0.38 -4.09 -17.10
CA PHE A 14 0.86 -2.79 -16.62
C PHE A 14 0.57 -1.64 -17.59
N GLU A 15 0.26 -1.95 -18.85
CA GLU A 15 -0.08 -0.97 -19.87
C GLU A 15 -1.53 -0.51 -19.76
N GLY A 16 -1.81 0.69 -20.27
CA GLY A 16 -3.12 1.29 -20.25
C GLY A 16 -3.40 2.16 -19.03
N ARG A 17 -4.68 2.48 -18.83
CA ARG A 17 -5.17 3.45 -17.84
C ARG A 17 -6.22 2.81 -16.93
N ALA A 18 -6.13 3.09 -15.64
CA ALA A 18 -7.14 2.69 -14.65
C ALA A 18 -7.77 3.93 -14.03
N ARG A 19 -9.11 4.02 -14.10
CA ARG A 19 -9.85 5.13 -13.51
C ARG A 19 -9.86 5.05 -11.97
N ARG A 20 -10.17 6.18 -11.33
CA ARG A 20 -10.32 6.28 -9.87
C ARG A 20 -11.22 5.18 -9.28
N LYS A 21 -12.39 4.94 -9.88
CA LYS A 21 -13.36 3.94 -9.39
C LYS A 21 -12.81 2.50 -9.46
N GLU A 22 -12.08 2.15 -10.52
CA GLU A 22 -11.44 0.83 -10.65
C GLU A 22 -10.43 0.61 -9.54
N PHE A 23 -9.53 1.58 -9.34
CA PHE A 23 -8.49 1.53 -8.32
C PHE A 23 -9.04 1.43 -6.89
N TRP A 24 -9.91 2.36 -6.50
CA TRP A 24 -10.41 2.41 -5.11
C TRP A 24 -11.38 1.29 -4.77
N MET A 25 -12.18 0.79 -5.73
CA MET A 25 -13.03 -0.37 -5.48
C MET A 25 -12.19 -1.65 -5.32
N PHE A 26 -11.11 -1.80 -6.07
CA PHE A 26 -10.18 -2.89 -5.87
C PHE A 26 -9.51 -2.80 -4.49
N GLN A 27 -8.98 -1.63 -4.13
CA GLN A 27 -8.35 -1.44 -2.82
C GLN A 27 -9.32 -1.71 -1.67
N LEU A 28 -10.55 -1.21 -1.75
CA LEU A 28 -11.57 -1.41 -0.73
C LEU A 28 -11.89 -2.90 -0.52
N VAL A 29 -12.20 -3.63 -1.59
CA VAL A 29 -12.54 -5.06 -1.52
C VAL A 29 -11.34 -5.86 -1.02
N SER A 30 -10.14 -5.57 -1.52
CA SER A 30 -8.91 -6.21 -1.06
C SER A 30 -8.67 -6.00 0.43
N SER A 31 -8.83 -4.77 0.92
CA SER A 31 -8.68 -4.44 2.35
C SER A 31 -9.72 -5.14 3.23
N ILE A 32 -10.98 -5.25 2.77
CA ILE A 32 -12.01 -5.98 3.52
C ILE A 32 -11.66 -7.46 3.63
N ILE A 33 -11.27 -8.12 2.54
CA ILE A 33 -10.88 -9.54 2.56
C ILE A 33 -9.68 -9.74 3.49
N PHE A 34 -8.67 -8.87 3.38
CA PHE A 34 -7.48 -8.91 4.22
C PHE A 34 -7.82 -8.78 5.71
N LEU A 35 -8.71 -7.85 6.07
CA LEU A 35 -9.17 -7.63 7.44
C LEU A 35 -9.95 -8.84 7.98
N VAL A 36 -10.85 -9.41 7.19
CA VAL A 36 -11.61 -10.61 7.58
C VAL A 36 -10.68 -11.80 7.82
N LEU A 37 -9.72 -12.05 6.93
CA LEU A 37 -8.76 -13.14 7.08
C LEU A 37 -7.90 -12.96 8.33
N TYR A 38 -7.45 -11.73 8.61
CA TYR A 38 -6.69 -11.42 9.81
C TYR A 38 -7.48 -11.71 11.09
N PHE A 39 -8.68 -11.15 11.21
CA PHE A 39 -9.50 -11.34 12.42
C PHE A 39 -9.99 -12.77 12.59
N ALA A 40 -10.33 -13.46 11.50
CA ALA A 40 -10.70 -14.87 11.56
C ALA A 40 -9.53 -15.73 12.04
N GLY A 41 -8.33 -15.55 11.47
CA GLY A 41 -7.12 -16.26 11.90
C GLY A 41 -6.75 -15.95 13.35
N TYR A 42 -6.85 -14.68 13.76
CA TYR A 42 -6.62 -14.25 15.13
C TYR A 42 -7.61 -14.87 16.12
N ALA A 43 -8.92 -14.86 15.79
CA ALA A 43 -9.96 -15.47 16.61
C ALA A 43 -9.75 -16.99 16.76
N LEU A 44 -9.44 -17.69 15.66
CA LEU A 44 -9.12 -19.12 15.68
C LEU A 44 -7.91 -19.42 16.57
N HIS A 45 -6.88 -18.57 16.53
CA HIS A 45 -5.69 -18.74 17.35
C HIS A 45 -5.96 -18.46 18.84
N LYS A 46 -6.55 -17.31 19.15
CA LYS A 46 -6.67 -16.83 20.55
C LYS A 46 -7.87 -17.39 21.29
N ILE A 47 -8.98 -17.66 20.60
CA ILE A 47 -10.24 -18.10 21.24
C ILE A 47 -10.35 -19.61 21.20
N ILE A 48 -10.07 -20.21 20.02
CA ILE A 48 -10.27 -21.65 19.80
C ILE A 48 -8.98 -22.44 20.11
N GLY A 49 -7.83 -21.78 20.19
CA GLY A 49 -6.55 -22.42 20.51
C GLY A 49 -5.93 -23.17 19.34
N ILE A 50 -6.35 -22.86 18.10
CA ILE A 50 -5.69 -23.38 16.90
C ILE A 50 -4.27 -22.78 16.84
N GLY A 51 -3.30 -23.56 16.35
CA GLY A 51 -1.93 -23.10 16.15
C GLY A 51 -1.85 -21.82 15.31
N VAL A 52 -0.68 -21.18 15.30
CA VAL A 52 -0.42 -19.96 14.51
C VAL A 52 -0.67 -20.14 13.01
N ASP A 53 -0.74 -21.39 12.55
CA ASP A 53 -1.13 -21.81 11.20
C ASP A 53 -2.51 -21.28 10.77
N SER A 54 -3.38 -20.89 11.71
CA SER A 54 -4.65 -20.22 11.40
C SER A 54 -4.48 -18.88 10.66
N LEU A 55 -3.27 -18.30 10.67
CA LEU A 55 -2.91 -17.07 9.93
C LEU A 55 -2.38 -17.34 8.52
N ILE A 56 -2.17 -18.60 8.12
CA ILE A 56 -1.69 -18.94 6.77
C ILE A 56 -2.57 -18.35 5.66
N PRO A 57 -3.92 -18.43 5.71
CA PRO A 57 -4.77 -17.84 4.68
C PRO A 57 -4.57 -16.34 4.49
N PHE A 58 -4.35 -15.62 5.60
CA PHE A 58 -4.06 -14.18 5.59
C PHE A 58 -2.73 -13.89 4.86
N ILE A 59 -1.68 -14.64 5.17
CA ILE A 59 -0.36 -14.49 4.53
C ILE A 59 -0.44 -14.80 3.03
N VAL A 60 -1.08 -15.93 2.67
CA VAL A 60 -1.22 -16.36 1.26
C VAL A 60 -1.99 -15.33 0.45
N TYR A 61 -3.11 -14.82 0.97
CA TYR A 61 -3.88 -13.79 0.30
C TYR A 61 -3.09 -12.48 0.16
N GLY A 62 -2.33 -12.10 1.20
CA GLY A 62 -1.43 -10.94 1.15
C GLY A 62 -0.41 -11.03 0.02
N LEU A 63 0.21 -12.20 -0.17
CA LEU A 63 1.15 -12.42 -1.28
C LEU A 63 0.44 -12.44 -2.64
N TYR A 64 -0.73 -13.09 -2.72
CA TYR A 64 -1.53 -13.20 -3.93
C TYR A 64 -1.95 -11.83 -4.48
N ILE A 65 -2.27 -10.86 -3.62
CA ILE A 65 -2.80 -9.56 -4.05
C ILE A 65 -1.70 -8.56 -4.46
N ILE A 66 -0.42 -8.85 -4.22
CA ILE A 66 0.69 -7.95 -4.56
C ILE A 66 0.74 -7.65 -6.07
N PRO A 67 0.82 -8.65 -6.98
CA PRO A 67 0.88 -8.38 -8.41
C PRO A 67 -0.29 -7.53 -8.95
N PRO A 68 -1.57 -7.85 -8.68
CA PRO A 68 -2.68 -7.04 -9.17
C PRO A 68 -2.69 -5.63 -8.56
N THR A 69 -2.25 -5.46 -7.31
CA THR A 69 -2.11 -4.14 -6.68
C THR A 69 -1.06 -3.29 -7.39
N MET A 70 0.09 -3.88 -7.74
CA MET A 70 1.12 -3.17 -8.51
C MET A 70 0.62 -2.78 -9.90
N ALA A 71 0.00 -3.72 -10.63
CA ALA A 71 -0.51 -3.48 -11.98
C ALA A 71 -1.56 -2.37 -12.02
N VAL A 72 -2.56 -2.40 -11.13
CA VAL A 72 -3.60 -1.36 -11.09
C VAL A 72 -3.03 -0.01 -10.65
N THR A 73 -2.04 0.02 -9.76
CA THR A 73 -1.38 1.26 -9.33
C THR A 73 -0.61 1.91 -10.46
N VAL A 74 0.15 1.14 -11.25
CA VAL A 74 0.84 1.63 -12.44
C VAL A 74 -0.16 2.20 -13.45
N ARG A 75 -1.24 1.48 -13.77
CA ARG A 75 -2.29 1.97 -14.66
C ARG A 75 -3.01 3.22 -14.12
N ARG A 76 -3.15 3.36 -12.79
CA ARG A 76 -3.70 4.56 -12.15
C ARG A 76 -2.75 5.76 -12.29
N LEU A 77 -1.44 5.54 -12.12
CA LEU A 77 -0.41 6.56 -12.35
C LEU A 77 -0.39 7.01 -13.82
N HIS A 78 -0.48 6.07 -14.75
CA HIS A 78 -0.60 6.35 -16.18
C HIS A 78 -1.82 7.21 -16.50
N ASP A 79 -2.96 6.95 -15.84
CA ASP A 79 -4.18 7.71 -16.06
C ASP A 79 -4.08 9.19 -15.61
N ILE A 80 -3.22 9.51 -14.65
CA ILE A 80 -2.93 10.89 -14.22
C ILE A 80 -1.68 11.46 -14.91
N GLY A 81 -1.17 10.80 -15.96
CA GLY A 81 -0.02 11.25 -16.75
C GLY A 81 1.34 11.06 -16.06
N LYS A 82 1.41 10.26 -15.00
CA LYS A 82 2.66 9.91 -14.31
C LYS A 82 3.21 8.57 -14.81
N SER A 83 4.52 8.37 -14.73
CA SER A 83 5.13 7.09 -15.07
C SER A 83 4.92 6.07 -13.94
N GLY A 84 4.89 4.78 -14.29
CA GLY A 84 4.90 3.69 -13.31
C GLY A 84 6.10 3.74 -12.34
N LEU A 85 7.19 4.43 -12.70
CA LEU A 85 8.36 4.65 -11.84
C LEU A 85 8.03 5.41 -10.54
N TYR A 86 6.93 6.15 -10.48
CA TYR A 86 6.47 6.77 -9.23
C TYR A 86 6.12 5.71 -8.18
N LEU A 87 5.65 4.52 -8.58
CA LEU A 87 5.45 3.40 -7.66
C LEU A 87 6.79 2.88 -7.13
N LEU A 88 7.81 2.75 -7.98
CA LEU A 88 9.14 2.33 -7.54
C LEU A 88 9.76 3.34 -6.57
N LEU A 89 9.68 4.63 -6.90
CA LEU A 89 10.13 5.72 -6.03
C LEU A 89 9.41 5.66 -4.67
N PHE A 90 8.09 5.45 -4.68
CA PHE A 90 7.31 5.29 -3.45
C PHE A 90 7.81 4.12 -2.60
N VAL A 91 8.01 2.94 -3.19
CA VAL A 91 8.48 1.75 -2.46
C VAL A 91 9.88 1.97 -1.87
N VAL A 92 10.80 2.57 -2.63
CA VAL A 92 12.16 2.86 -2.15
C VAL A 92 12.15 3.87 -1.00
N LEU A 93 11.44 4.99 -1.14
CA LEU A 93 11.35 5.99 -0.07
C LEU A 93 10.68 5.45 1.18
N MET A 94 9.62 4.64 1.01
CA MET A 94 8.95 3.99 2.13
C MET A 94 9.89 3.02 2.85
N GLY A 95 10.59 2.15 2.11
CA GLY A 95 11.54 1.19 2.67
C GLY A 95 12.68 1.85 3.44
N LEU A 96 13.35 2.84 2.83
CA LEU A 96 14.44 3.58 3.48
C LEU A 96 13.97 4.32 4.74
N SER A 97 12.77 4.89 4.72
CA SER A 97 12.22 5.57 5.90
C SER A 97 11.93 4.61 7.06
N LEU A 98 11.47 3.40 6.77
CA LEU A 98 11.21 2.37 7.78
C LEU A 98 12.52 1.76 8.33
N GLU A 99 13.49 1.50 7.47
CA GLU A 99 14.81 0.99 7.87
C GLU A 99 15.53 1.99 8.81
N LEU A 100 15.49 3.28 8.47
CA LEU A 100 16.05 4.33 9.33
C LEU A 100 15.39 4.35 10.72
N LEU A 101 14.06 4.20 10.80
CA LEU A 101 13.36 4.17 12.08
C LEU A 101 13.74 2.94 12.91
N PHE A 102 13.80 1.78 12.27
CA PHE A 102 14.21 0.54 12.92
C PHE A 102 15.64 0.63 13.50
N GLU A 103 16.57 1.21 12.74
CA GLU A 103 17.95 1.45 13.20
C GLU A 103 18.01 2.39 14.42
N ILE A 104 17.20 3.47 14.42
CA ILE A 104 17.09 4.40 15.56
C ILE A 104 16.55 3.67 16.80
N GLU A 105 15.55 2.81 16.63
CA GLU A 105 14.98 1.99 17.72
C GLU A 105 15.98 0.99 18.29
N ILE A 106 16.72 0.29 17.43
CA ILE A 106 17.76 -0.65 17.85
C ILE A 106 18.85 0.07 18.64
N LYS A 107 19.40 1.15 18.09
CA LYS A 107 20.50 1.88 18.74
C LYS A 107 20.09 2.40 20.11
N PHE A 108 18.86 2.88 20.23
CA PHE A 108 18.32 3.31 21.52
C PHE A 108 18.22 2.18 22.54
N ARG A 109 17.71 1.01 22.13
CA ARG A 109 17.56 -0.13 23.05
C ARG A 109 18.89 -0.62 23.61
N HIS A 110 19.96 -0.54 22.81
CA HIS A 110 21.28 -1.07 23.17
C HIS A 110 22.19 -0.03 23.83
N TRP A 111 22.04 1.25 23.49
CA TRP A 111 22.90 2.30 24.02
C TRP A 111 22.31 2.89 25.30
N LYS A 112 23.02 2.77 26.43
CA LYS A 112 22.67 3.50 27.66
C LYS A 112 22.88 5.00 27.44
N MET A 113 21.82 5.68 27.01
CA MET A 113 21.83 7.11 26.76
C MET A 113 21.88 7.90 28.09
N PRO A 114 22.55 9.07 28.10
CA PRO A 114 22.49 9.97 29.24
C PRO A 114 21.03 10.41 29.48
N ALA A 115 20.69 10.68 30.75
CA ALA A 115 19.31 10.95 31.18
C ALA A 115 18.58 12.01 30.34
N ILE A 116 19.30 13.08 29.97
CA ILE A 116 18.78 14.17 29.14
C ILE A 116 18.27 13.68 27.78
N LEU A 117 19.04 12.84 27.08
CA LEU A 117 18.62 12.38 25.75
C LEU A 117 17.50 11.35 25.82
N ASN A 118 17.41 10.58 26.91
CA ASN A 118 16.34 9.62 27.13
C ASN A 118 14.97 10.31 27.30
N GLU A 119 14.96 11.52 27.89
CA GLU A 119 13.76 12.34 28.03
C GLU A 119 13.18 12.79 26.67
N TYR A 120 14.03 13.19 25.73
CA TYR A 120 13.60 13.65 24.40
C TYR A 120 13.40 12.53 23.37
N TYR A 121 13.96 11.36 23.61
CA TYR A 121 13.88 10.23 22.69
C TYR A 121 12.46 9.85 22.22
N PRO A 122 11.43 9.72 23.10
CA PRO A 122 10.07 9.40 22.63
C PRO A 122 9.53 10.47 21.67
N VAL A 123 9.89 11.74 21.87
CA VAL A 123 9.51 12.82 20.95
C VAL A 123 10.19 12.65 19.60
N ILE A 124 11.49 12.32 19.59
CA ILE A 124 12.27 12.06 18.37
C ILE A 124 11.66 10.89 17.59
N LEU A 125 11.29 9.80 18.26
CA LEU A 125 10.62 8.66 17.62
C LEU A 125 9.27 9.01 17.03
N VAL A 126 8.44 9.75 17.76
CA VAL A 126 7.13 10.18 17.26
C VAL A 126 7.29 11.03 16.00
N LEU A 127 8.21 11.99 16.00
CA LEU A 127 8.48 12.84 14.84
C LEU A 127 9.06 12.04 13.66
N GLY A 128 9.98 11.12 13.92
CA GLY A 128 10.53 10.23 12.91
C GLY A 128 9.46 9.35 12.25
N ASN A 129 8.51 8.84 13.05
CA ASN A 129 7.40 8.02 12.56
C ASN A 129 6.45 8.78 11.62
N LEU A 130 6.47 10.12 11.59
CA LEU A 130 5.66 10.89 10.65
C LEU A 130 6.15 10.77 9.20
N ILE A 131 7.43 10.49 8.97
CA ILE A 131 8.02 10.48 7.62
C ILE A 131 7.36 9.42 6.72
N PRO A 132 7.24 8.14 7.12
CA PRO A 132 6.51 7.13 6.34
C PRO A 132 5.05 7.52 6.06
N TRP A 133 4.36 8.14 7.04
CA TRP A 133 2.98 8.59 6.86
C TRP A 133 2.86 9.70 5.83
N VAL A 134 3.80 10.66 5.80
CA VAL A 134 3.82 11.73 4.78
C VAL A 134 4.02 11.13 3.38
N ILE A 135 4.93 10.17 3.23
CA ILE A 135 5.17 9.47 1.95
C ILE A 135 3.90 8.72 1.50
N PHE A 136 3.28 7.97 2.42
CA PHE A 136 2.05 7.22 2.18
C PHE A 136 0.87 8.12 1.78
N LEU A 137 0.63 9.19 2.54
CA LEU A 137 -0.44 10.13 2.27
C LEU A 137 -0.20 10.91 0.97
N GLY A 138 1.04 11.28 0.67
CA GLY A 138 1.42 11.92 -0.58
C GLY A 138 1.10 11.05 -1.80
N MET A 139 1.47 9.77 -1.75
CA MET A 139 1.14 8.81 -2.81
C MET A 139 -0.38 8.58 -2.90
N SER A 140 -1.07 8.43 -1.77
CA SER A 140 -2.53 8.28 -1.76
C SER A 140 -3.26 9.49 -2.36
N ALA A 141 -2.82 10.71 -2.01
CA ALA A 141 -3.35 11.95 -2.57
C ALA A 141 -3.10 12.04 -4.09
N LEU A 142 -1.95 11.57 -4.56
CA LEU A 142 -1.65 11.47 -5.98
C LEU A 142 -2.63 10.54 -6.71
N LEU A 143 -2.91 9.36 -6.14
CA LEU A 143 -3.84 8.37 -6.71
C LEU A 143 -5.32 8.82 -6.63
N CYS A 144 -5.64 9.74 -5.71
CA CYS A 144 -6.92 10.43 -5.62
C CYS A 144 -7.16 11.49 -6.70
N LYS A 145 -6.14 11.96 -7.44
CA LYS A 145 -6.33 12.95 -8.51
C LYS A 145 -7.32 12.45 -9.57
N ASP A 146 -7.95 13.35 -10.32
CA ASP A 146 -8.85 12.94 -11.41
C ASP A 146 -8.06 12.48 -12.64
N SER A 147 -8.71 11.69 -13.50
CA SER A 147 -8.17 11.23 -14.78
C SER A 147 -7.80 12.40 -15.68
N CYS A 148 -6.67 12.30 -16.39
CA CYS A 148 -6.33 13.28 -17.42
C CYS A 148 -7.46 13.32 -18.47
N PRO A 149 -8.06 14.50 -18.75
CA PRO A 149 -9.25 14.60 -19.60
C PRO A 149 -8.97 14.20 -21.04
N GLU A 150 -7.76 14.48 -21.51
CA GLU A 150 -7.27 14.17 -22.84
C GLU A 150 -6.73 12.74 -22.94
N GLU A 151 -6.54 12.31 -24.18
CA GLU A 151 -5.75 11.13 -24.47
C GLU A 151 -4.30 11.40 -24.11
N ASN A 152 -3.64 10.41 -23.51
CA ASN A 152 -2.22 10.50 -23.19
C ASN A 152 -1.50 9.31 -23.83
N LYS A 153 -0.16 9.30 -23.73
CA LYS A 153 0.67 8.23 -24.32
C LYS A 153 0.37 6.80 -23.84
N TYR A 154 -0.43 6.65 -22.78
CA TYR A 154 -0.85 5.34 -22.24
C TYR A 154 -2.26 4.94 -22.70
N GLY A 155 -2.89 5.73 -23.57
CA GLY A 155 -4.16 5.40 -24.23
C GLY A 155 -5.31 6.36 -23.91
N PRO A 156 -6.51 6.02 -24.44
CA PRO A 156 -7.68 6.89 -24.39
C PRO A 156 -8.21 7.04 -22.96
N ASN A 157 -8.96 8.12 -22.72
CA ASN A 157 -9.54 8.39 -21.42
C ASN A 157 -10.53 7.28 -21.02
N PRO A 158 -10.33 6.58 -19.89
CA PRO A 158 -11.19 5.49 -19.47
C PRO A 158 -12.64 5.91 -19.22
N LYS A 159 -12.90 7.20 -18.93
CA LYS A 159 -14.27 7.74 -18.81
C LYS A 159 -15.03 7.79 -20.13
N LYS A 160 -14.34 7.86 -21.28
CA LYS A 160 -14.96 7.93 -22.61
C LYS A 160 -15.22 6.56 -23.24
N VAL A 161 -14.41 5.56 -22.85
CA VAL A 161 -14.51 4.18 -23.36
C VAL A 161 -15.53 3.36 -22.58
N GLU A 162 -15.75 3.69 -21.30
CA GLU A 162 -16.73 3.03 -20.43
C GLU A 162 -18.07 3.78 -20.35
N ALA A 163 -18.28 4.81 -21.18
CA ALA A 163 -19.52 5.60 -21.25
C ALA A 163 -20.56 4.92 -22.14
#